data_AF-X1GMX7-F1
#
_entry.id   AF-X1GMX7-F1
#
_cell.length_a   1.000
_cell.length_b   1.000
_cell.length_c   1.000
_cell.angle_alpha   90.00
_cell.angle_beta   90.00
_cell.angle_gamma   90.00
#
_symmetry.space_group_name_H-M   'P 1'
#
loop_
_entity.id
_entity.type
_entity.pdbx_description
1 polymer ?
#
loop_
_entity_poly.entity_id
_entity_poly.type
_entity_poly.pdbx_seq_one_letter_code
_entity_poly.pdbx_strand_id
1 'polypeptide(L)'
;SIGYFTKYGDGGVDILPLGNLVKGQVRELASFLSIPQQIINKPPSAGLWQGQTDEGELGLSYEELDFYLVTGQASPELREKIESMIAASNHKRLPPSVADFQD
;
A
#
# COMPACT_ATOMS: atom_id res chain seq x y z
N SER A 1 2.83 1.82 5.28
CA SER A 1 2.23 0.83 4.36
C SER A 1 1.16 0.03 5.08
N ILE A 2 0.00 -0.16 4.44
CA ILE A 2 -1.13 -0.97 4.94
C ILE A 2 -0.97 -2.48 4.66
N GLY A 3 0.15 -2.92 4.08
CA GLY A 3 0.40 -4.34 3.84
C GLY A 3 -0.37 -4.96 2.67
N TYR A 4 -0.84 -4.12 1.74
CA TYR A 4 -1.51 -4.53 0.51
C TYR A 4 -0.49 -4.95 -0.56
N PHE A 5 0.10 -6.12 -0.32
CA PHE A 5 1.02 -6.84 -1.19
C PHE A 5 1.07 -8.31 -0.71
N THR A 6 1.55 -9.21 -1.56
CA THR A 6 1.74 -10.62 -1.23
C THR A 6 3.10 -10.82 -0.57
N LYS A 7 3.12 -11.41 0.63
CA LYS A 7 4.36 -11.79 1.32
C LYS A 7 5.11 -12.81 0.46
N TYR A 8 6.37 -12.51 0.11
CA TYR A 8 7.21 -13.29 -0.81
C TYR A 8 6.67 -13.40 -2.26
N GLY A 9 5.63 -12.65 -2.61
CA GLY A 9 5.19 -12.44 -3.99
C GLY A 9 5.80 -11.16 -4.53
N ASP A 10 4.95 -10.19 -4.86
CA ASP A 10 5.36 -8.83 -5.25
C ASP A 10 6.14 -8.09 -4.15
N GLY A 11 5.97 -8.47 -2.88
CA GLY A 11 6.79 -7.95 -1.78
C GLY A 11 8.20 -8.57 -1.67
N GLY A 12 8.53 -9.62 -2.43
CA GLY A 12 9.82 -10.29 -2.40
C GLY A 12 10.82 -9.66 -3.37
N VAL A 13 11.46 -8.56 -2.98
CA VAL A 13 12.37 -7.79 -3.84
C VAL A 13 13.66 -7.43 -3.12
N ASP A 14 14.71 -7.12 -3.89
CA ASP A 14 16.00 -6.63 -3.36
C ASP A 14 15.96 -5.14 -3.00
N ILE A 15 15.21 -4.33 -3.75
CA ILE A 15 15.12 -2.88 -3.57
C ILE A 15 13.70 -2.36 -3.82
N LEU A 16 13.30 -1.35 -3.04
CA LEU A 16 12.00 -0.67 -3.14
C LEU A 16 12.20 0.82 -3.50
N PRO A 17 12.43 1.18 -4.77
CA PRO A 17 12.69 2.57 -5.17
C PRO A 17 11.52 3.52 -4.90
N LEU A 18 10.31 2.99 -4.77
CA LEU A 18 9.09 3.73 -4.46
C LEU A 18 8.62 3.54 -3.01
N GLY A 19 9.42 2.87 -2.16
CA GLY A 19 8.99 2.38 -0.84
C GLY A 19 8.54 3.46 0.15
N ASN A 20 8.93 4.72 -0.09
CA ASN A 20 8.58 5.87 0.74
C ASN A 20 7.61 6.85 0.06
N LEU A 21 7.07 6.51 -1.11
CA LEU A 21 6.13 7.37 -1.82
C LEU A 21 4.69 6.98 -1.52
N VAL A 22 3.83 7.98 -1.31
CA VAL A 22 2.37 7.81 -1.31
C VAL A 22 1.85 7.75 -2.75
N LYS A 23 0.59 7.34 -2.96
CA LYS A 23 0.07 7.05 -4.31
C LYS A 23 0.08 8.29 -5.20
N GLY A 24 -0.27 9.45 -4.66
CA GLY A 24 -0.21 10.75 -5.32
C GLY A 24 1.20 11.08 -5.81
N GLN A 25 2.21 10.86 -4.97
CA GLN A 25 3.62 11.07 -5.36
C GLN A 25 4.08 10.10 -6.46
N VAL A 26 3.59 8.86 -6.46
CA VAL A 26 3.84 7.92 -7.57
C VAL A 26 3.22 8.43 -8.88
N ARG A 27 2.00 8.99 -8.84
CA ARG A 27 1.34 9.61 -10.02
C ARG A 27 2.09 10.86 -10.49
N GLU A 28 2.57 11.69 -9.58
CA GLU A 28 3.39 12.88 -9.89
C GLU A 28 4.71 12.47 -10.57
N LEU A 29 5.43 11.50 -10.01
CA LEU A 29 6.66 10.98 -10.59
C LEU A 29 6.42 10.37 -11.98
N ALA A 30 5.34 9.60 -12.15
CA ALA A 30 4.98 9.04 -13.46
C ALA A 30 4.69 10.13 -14.50
N SER A 31 4.03 11.22 -14.08
CA SER A 31 3.77 12.37 -14.96
C SER A 31 5.06 13.09 -15.35
N PHE A 32 5.97 13.30 -14.39
CA PHE A 32 7.30 13.86 -14.65
C PHE A 32 8.11 13.02 -15.64
N LEU A 33 8.02 11.69 -15.53
CA LEU A 33 8.66 10.74 -16.46
C LEU A 33 7.91 10.56 -17.79
N SER A 34 6.84 11.33 -18.03
CA SER A 34 6.03 11.25 -19.25
C SER A 34 5.42 9.88 -19.53
N ILE A 35 5.04 9.14 -18.48
CA ILE A 35 4.28 7.89 -18.63
C ILE A 35 2.91 8.20 -19.25
N PRO A 36 2.40 7.36 -20.18
CA PRO A 36 1.09 7.57 -20.79
C PRO A 36 -0.04 7.78 -19.78
N GLN A 37 -0.88 8.80 -20.02
CA GLN A 37 -2.00 9.16 -19.15
C GLN A 37 -2.98 8.00 -18.91
N GLN A 38 -3.15 7.12 -19.90
CA GLN A 38 -3.98 5.92 -19.75
C GLN A 38 -3.47 4.95 -18.67
N ILE A 39 -2.16 4.92 -18.41
CA ILE A 39 -1.56 4.11 -17.34
C ILE A 39 -1.75 4.80 -15.99
N ILE A 40 -1.51 6.12 -15.92
CA ILE A 40 -1.61 6.92 -14.70
C ILE A 40 -3.06 6.96 -14.18
N ASN A 41 -4.02 7.15 -15.08
CA ASN A 41 -5.43 7.35 -14.77
C ASN A 41 -6.22 6.05 -14.64
N LYS A 42 -5.62 4.90 -14.97
CA LYS A 42 -6.27 3.60 -14.78
C LYS A 42 -6.49 3.36 -13.28
N PRO A 43 -7.69 2.92 -12.84
CA PRO A 43 -7.90 2.51 -11.47
C PRO A 43 -6.86 1.45 -11.05
N PRO A 44 -6.15 1.65 -9.92
CA PRO A 44 -5.22 0.66 -9.40
C PRO A 44 -5.92 -0.68 -9.18
N SER A 45 -5.24 -1.77 -9.56
CA SER A 45 -5.78 -3.12 -9.56
C SER A 45 -4.65 -4.14 -9.49
N ALA A 46 -4.79 -5.13 -8.62
CA ALA A 46 -3.96 -6.34 -8.57
C ALA A 46 -4.25 -7.32 -9.73
N GLY A 47 -5.34 -7.12 -10.47
CA GLY A 47 -5.67 -7.90 -11.67
C GLY A 47 -6.11 -9.34 -11.40
N LEU A 48 -6.60 -9.64 -10.18
CA LEU A 48 -7.00 -10.99 -9.77
C LEU A 48 -8.29 -11.47 -10.42
N TRP A 49 -9.20 -10.55 -10.78
CA TRP A 49 -10.40 -10.82 -11.56
C TRP A 49 -10.83 -9.57 -12.36
N GLN A 50 -11.72 -9.76 -13.33
CA GLN A 50 -12.22 -8.66 -14.15
C GLN A 50 -13.01 -7.65 -13.33
N GLY A 51 -12.65 -6.37 -13.44
CA GLY A 51 -13.30 -5.28 -12.72
C GLY A 51 -12.84 -5.08 -11.27
N GLN A 52 -11.86 -5.87 -10.80
CA GLN A 52 -11.22 -5.66 -9.51
C GLN A 52 -10.53 -4.29 -9.45
N THR A 53 -10.66 -3.60 -8.31
CA THR A 53 -9.91 -2.38 -8.00
C THR A 53 -9.43 -2.44 -6.56
N ASP A 54 -8.26 -1.86 -6.31
CA ASP A 54 -7.65 -1.86 -4.98
C ASP A 54 -8.56 -1.11 -3.99
N GLU A 55 -9.04 0.09 -4.35
CA GLU A 55 -9.94 0.89 -3.51
C GLU A 55 -11.26 0.17 -3.21
N GLY A 56 -11.78 -0.62 -4.15
CA GLY A 56 -12.98 -1.44 -3.95
C GLY A 56 -12.77 -2.57 -2.92
N GLU A 57 -11.59 -3.20 -2.91
CA GLU A 57 -11.24 -4.22 -1.91
C GLU A 57 -10.91 -3.61 -0.55
N LEU A 58 -10.14 -2.52 -0.56
CA LEU A 58 -9.71 -1.82 0.65
C LEU A 58 -10.90 -1.11 1.32
N GLY A 59 -11.90 -0.70 0.53
CA GLY A 59 -13.05 0.10 0.99
C GLY A 59 -12.64 1.48 1.50
N LEU A 60 -11.59 2.07 0.92
CA LEU A 60 -11.10 3.43 1.18
C LEU A 60 -10.34 3.90 -0.07
N SER A 61 -10.31 5.21 -0.33
CA SER A 61 -9.58 5.75 -1.48
C SER A 61 -8.10 5.93 -1.19
N TYR A 62 -7.28 5.96 -2.25
CA TYR A 62 -5.87 6.32 -2.11
C TYR A 62 -5.69 7.77 -1.66
N GLU A 63 -6.59 8.70 -2.01
CA GLU A 63 -6.51 10.06 -1.48
C GLU A 63 -6.69 10.09 0.04
N GLU A 64 -7.65 9.33 0.58
CA GLU A 64 -7.87 9.19 2.02
C GLU A 64 -6.65 8.58 2.72
N LEU A 65 -6.09 7.51 2.15
CA LEU A 65 -4.90 6.85 2.68
C LEU A 65 -3.68 7.78 2.65
N ASP A 66 -3.43 8.43 1.52
CA ASP A 66 -2.31 9.34 1.33
C ASP A 66 -2.39 10.51 2.32
N PHE A 67 -3.57 11.11 2.47
CA PHE A 67 -3.81 12.20 3.42
C PHE A 67 -3.47 11.78 4.84
N TYR A 68 -3.95 10.59 5.28
CA TYR A 68 -3.63 10.07 6.60
C TYR A 68 -2.13 9.77 6.76
N LEU A 69 -1.48 9.15 5.77
CA LEU A 69 -0.05 8.83 5.85
C LEU A 69 0.85 10.06 5.90
N VAL A 70 0.46 11.16 5.27
CA VAL A 70 1.23 12.42 5.23
C VAL A 70 0.95 13.30 6.46
N THR A 71 -0.31 13.41 6.87
CA THR A 71 -0.73 14.40 7.89
C THR A 71 -1.04 13.80 9.26
N GLY A 72 -1.27 12.49 9.32
CA GLY A 72 -1.80 11.80 10.51
C GLY A 72 -3.28 12.09 10.78
N GLN A 73 -3.98 12.82 9.91
CA GLN A 73 -5.38 13.21 10.08
C GLN A 73 -6.30 12.28 9.29
N ALA A 74 -7.40 11.86 9.92
CA ALA A 74 -8.48 11.08 9.33
C ALA A 74 -9.70 11.14 10.26
N SER A 75 -10.87 10.70 9.79
CA SER A 75 -11.98 10.43 10.72
C SER A 75 -11.59 9.29 11.68
N PRO A 76 -12.20 9.21 12.88
CA PRO A 76 -11.93 8.13 13.83
C PRO A 76 -12.08 6.74 13.20
N GLU A 77 -13.12 6.53 12.39
CA GLU A 77 -13.43 5.26 11.75
C GLU A 77 -12.38 4.88 10.70
N LEU A 78 -11.99 5.84 9.86
CA LEU A 78 -10.97 5.63 8.84
C LEU A 78 -9.60 5.36 9.48
N ARG A 79 -9.27 6.10 10.54
CA ARG A 79 -8.04 5.89 11.31
C ARG A 79 -7.98 4.49 11.88
N GLU A 80 -9.04 4.05 12.57
CA GLU A 80 -9.12 2.71 13.15
C GLU A 80 -8.95 1.63 12.07
N LYS A 81 -9.60 1.80 10.92
CA LYS A 81 -9.46 0.90 9.78
C LYS A 81 -8.02 0.82 9.27
N ILE A 82 -7.36 1.95 9.02
CA ILE A 82 -5.98 1.99 8.52
C ILE A 82 -5.02 1.38 9.55
N GLU A 83 -5.13 1.75 10.82
CA GLU A 83 -4.28 1.23 11.90
C GLU A 83 -4.46 -0.28 12.09
N SER A 84 -5.70 -0.78 12.01
CA SER A 84 -6.01 -2.21 12.04
C SER A 84 -5.35 -2.97 10.88
N MET A 85 -5.43 -2.44 9.66
CA MET A 85 -4.77 -3.05 8.49
C MET A 85 -3.25 -3.06 8.63
N ILE A 86 -2.67 -1.98 9.15
CA ILE A 86 -1.23 -1.89 9.44
C ILE A 86 -0.84 -2.95 10.47
N ALA A 87 -1.56 -3.03 11.59
CA ALA A 87 -1.28 -3.99 12.67
C ALA A 87 -1.39 -5.44 12.18
N ALA A 88 -2.50 -5.79 11.52
CA ALA A 88 -2.75 -7.14 11.00
C ALA A 88 -1.68 -7.60 9.99
N SER A 89 -1.09 -6.67 9.24
CA SER A 89 -0.09 -6.97 8.21
C SER A 89 1.36 -6.78 8.67
N ASN A 90 1.62 -6.54 9.96
CA ASN A 90 2.97 -6.24 10.46
C ASN A 90 4.00 -7.33 10.11
N HIS A 91 3.59 -8.59 10.19
CA HIS A 91 4.41 -9.75 9.84
C HIS A 91 4.86 -9.79 8.36
N LYS A 92 4.25 -9.00 7.47
CA LYS A 92 4.67 -8.89 6.05
C LYS A 92 5.86 -7.96 5.85
N ARG A 93 6.15 -7.07 6.81
CA ARG A 93 7.23 -6.05 6.75
C ARG A 93 8.45 -6.39 7.60
N LEU A 94 8.41 -7.51 8.31
CA LEU A 94 9.49 -8.00 9.15
C LEU A 94 10.02 -9.33 8.58
N PRO A 95 11.29 -9.64 8.82
CA PRO A 95 11.79 -11.01 8.67
C PRO A 95 10.92 -12.02 9.45
N PRO A 96 10.94 -13.31 9.10
CA PRO A 96 10.33 -14.35 9.91
C PRO A 96 10.77 -14.25 11.37
N SER A 97 9.83 -14.42 12.30
CA SER A 97 10.15 -14.54 13.72
C SER A 97 11.00 -15.80 13.93
N VAL A 98 12.10 -15.65 14.67
CA VAL A 98 12.95 -16.75 15.11
C VAL A 98 12.60 -17.05 16.56
N ALA A 99 12.44 -18.32 16.91
CA ALA A 99 12.19 -18.71 18.29
C ALA A 99 13.43 -18.46 19.15
N ASP A 100 13.23 -17.98 20.37
CA ASP A 100 14.31 -17.83 21.33
C ASP A 100 14.84 -19.21 21.75
N PHE A 101 16.14 -19.30 21.99
CA PHE A 101 16.69 -20.44 22.71
C PHE A 101 16.18 -20.39 24.15
N GLN A 102 15.58 -21.48 24.62
CA GLN A 102 15.26 -21.65 26.03
C GLN A 102 16.51 -22.21 26.72
N ASP A 103 17.02 -21.51 27.73
CA ASP A 103 18.05 -22.02 28.65
C ASP A 103 17.52 -23.19 29.49
#